data_AF-A0A7K4FB73-F1
#
_entry.id   AF-A0A7K4FB73-F1
#
_cell.length_a   1.000
_cell.length_b   1.000
_cell.length_c   1.000
_cell.angle_alpha   90.00
_cell.angle_beta   90.00
_cell.angle_gamma   90.00
#
_symmetry.space_group_name_H-M   'P 1'
#
loop_
_entity.id
_entity.type
_entity.pdbx_description
1 polymer ?
#
loop_
_entity_poly.entity_id
_entity_poly.type
_entity_poly.pdbx_seq_one_letter_code
_entity_poly.pdbx_strand_id
1 'polypeptide(L)' 'MSADDFIVTPWHVEGDIDYDKLIKQFGTEKISSDLLERIKK' A
#
# COMPACT_ATOMS: atom_id res chain seq x y z
N MET A 1 19.88 -5.83 -13.88
CA MET A 1 19.44 -4.69 -13.06
C MET A 1 17.94 -4.83 -12.95
N SER A 2 17.47 -5.36 -11.83
CA SER A 2 16.08 -5.77 -11.65
C SER A 2 15.21 -4.53 -11.48
N ALA A 3 14.23 -4.35 -12.35
CA ALA A 3 13.45 -3.13 -12.51
C ALA A 3 12.29 -3.01 -11.50
N ASP A 4 12.50 -3.39 -10.24
CA ASP A 4 11.42 -3.59 -9.26
C ASP A 4 11.67 -2.95 -7.88
N ASP A 5 12.63 -2.04 -7.76
CA ASP A 5 12.84 -1.28 -6.52
C ASP A 5 11.98 -0.01 -6.56
N PHE A 6 10.72 -0.11 -6.12
CA PHE A 6 9.92 1.09 -5.84
C PHE A 6 10.44 1.74 -4.56
N ILE A 7 10.64 3.06 -4.61
CA ILE A 7 11.10 3.84 -3.46
C ILE A 7 9.89 4.52 -2.87
N VAL A 8 9.51 4.12 -1.66
CA VAL A 8 8.43 4.77 -0.90
C VAL A 8 9.03 5.29 0.40
N THR A 9 9.21 6.61 0.45
CA THR A 9 9.66 7.34 1.64
C THR A 9 8.65 8.46 1.95
N PRO A 10 8.65 9.02 3.17
CA PRO A 10 7.74 10.10 3.53
C PRO A 10 7.84 11.36 2.66
N TRP A 11 8.91 11.51 1.89
CA TRP A 11 9.21 12.70 1.08
C TRP A 11 9.24 12.43 -0.42
N HIS A 12 9.32 11.16 -0.82
CA HIS A 12 9.58 10.77 -2.20
C HIS A 12 9.00 9.41 -2.54
N VAL A 13 8.35 9.34 -3.69
CA VAL A 13 7.65 8.15 -4.19
C VAL A 13 7.97 7.97 -5.68
N GLU A 14 8.66 6.88 -6.03
CA GLU A 14 9.08 6.58 -7.42
C GLU A 14 9.00 5.09 -7.75
N GLY A 15 8.68 4.78 -9.00
CA GLY A 15 8.58 3.42 -9.54
C GLY A 15 7.15 2.86 -9.62
N ASP A 16 7.04 1.60 -10.02
CA ASP A 16 5.77 0.87 -10.02
C ASP A 16 5.52 0.29 -8.62
N ILE A 17 4.56 0.88 -7.90
CA ILE A 17 4.34 0.61 -6.48
C ILE A 17 3.37 -0.56 -6.33
N ASP A 18 3.89 -1.65 -5.76
CA ASP A 18 3.08 -2.78 -5.35
C ASP A 18 2.50 -2.55 -3.94
N TYR A 19 1.26 -2.07 -3.90
CA TYR A 19 0.52 -1.86 -2.65
C TYR A 19 0.35 -3.14 -1.83
N ASP A 20 0.30 -4.32 -2.47
CA ASP A 20 0.17 -5.60 -1.75
C ASP A 20 1.46 -5.95 -1.00
N LYS A 21 2.63 -5.65 -1.59
CA LYS A 21 3.92 -5.75 -0.90
C LYS A 21 4.02 -4.73 0.24
N LEU A 22 3.59 -3.49 0.03
CA LEU A 22 3.58 -2.47 1.08
C LEU A 22 2.73 -2.87 2.29
N ILE A 23 1.52 -3.38 2.04
CA ILE A 23 0.63 -3.84 3.11
C ILE A 23 1.29 -4.94 3.95
N LYS A 24 1.96 -5.91 3.30
CA LYS A 24 2.71 -6.98 3.99
C LYS A 24 3.93 -6.47 4.75
N GLN A 25 4.67 -5.51 4.18
CA GLN A 25 5.87 -4.93 4.80
C GLN A 25 5.55 -4.08 6.03
N PHE A 26 4.49 -3.28 5.94
CA PHE A 26 4.06 -2.39 7.02
C PHE A 26 3.14 -3.10 8.02
N GLY A 27 2.71 -4.33 7.73
CA GLY A 27 1.81 -5.11 8.58
C GLY A 27 0.43 -4.48 8.72
N THR A 28 -0.02 -3.74 7.70
CA THR A 28 -1.34 -3.12 7.70
C THR A 28 -2.40 -4.07 7.15
N GLU A 29 -3.66 -3.71 7.33
CA GLU A 29 -4.79 -4.49 6.81
C GLU A 29 -5.41 -3.77 5.61
N LYS A 30 -5.83 -4.55 4.61
CA LYS A 30 -6.64 -4.02 3.51
C LYS A 30 -7.99 -3.56 4.06
N ILE A 31 -8.47 -2.44 3.53
CA ILE A 31 -9.82 -1.96 3.84
C ILE A 31 -10.83 -2.94 3.24
N SER A 32 -11.56 -3.65 4.10
CA SER A 32 -12.62 -4.56 3.69
C SER A 32 -13.90 -3.81 3.30
N SER A 33 -14.77 -4.47 2.52
CA SER A 33 -16.11 -3.96 2.18
C SER A 33 -16.92 -3.63 3.44
N ASP A 34 -16.80 -4.44 4.48
CA ASP A 34 -17.55 -4.28 5.72
C ASP A 34 -17.11 -3.02 6.49
N LEU A 35 -15.80 -2.72 6.46
CA LEU A 35 -15.25 -1.49 7.03
C LEU A 35 -15.73 -0.26 6.24
N LEU A 36 -15.78 -0.35 4.90
CA LEU A 36 -16.32 0.73 4.06
C LEU A 36 -17.78 1.03 4.38
N GLU A 37 -18.62 0.00 4.52
CA GLU A 37 -20.04 0.17 4.86
C GLU A 37 -20.22 0.77 6.27
N ARG A 38 -19.33 0.47 7.21
CA ARG A 38 -19.35 1.07 8.55
C ARG A 38 -18.97 2.56 8.54
N ILE A 39 -18.01 2.98 7.69
CA ILE A 39 -17.56 4.39 7.59
C ILE A 39 -18.58 5.28 6.86
N LYS A 40 -19.38 4.73 5.95
CA LYS A 40 -20.39 5.48 5.17
C LYS A 40 -21.58 6.00 6.00
N LYS A 41 -21.78 5.51 7.23
CA LYS A 41 -22.85 5.94 8.16
C LYS A 41 -22.49 7.21 8.90
#